data_AF-A0A520A2T2-F1
#
_entry.id   AF-A0A520A2T2-F1
#
_cell.length_a   1.000
_cell.length_b   1.000
_cell.length_c   1.000
_cell.angle_alpha   90.00
_cell.angle_beta   90.00
_cell.angle_gamma   90.00
#
_symmetry.space_group_name_H-M   'P 1'
#
loop_
_entity.id
_entity.type
_entity.pdbx_description
1 polymer ?
#
loop_
_entity_poly.entity_id
_entity_poly.type
_entity_poly.pdbx_seq_one_letter_code
_entity_poly.pdbx_strand_id
1 'polypeptide(L)'
;MHLNIRNIGLNFDKDGVAFLKVWAPKASIVSTLLEDRAITLDLERAPHGYWILKTDQIKPGDLYWVILDDEQLPDPASLSQPQGVHGPSRAVDLLHYVVPNDNKWINYPLNEYLIYELHTGTFSPPGTFGGIIQQLDYLNELGINAIELLPIASFPGRRNWGYDGVFPFAVQESYGGAEGLKALVKACHDKGIAIILDVVYNHMGPEGNYLPKFGPYFTDQYHTPWGSAINFDDNGCDGVREFFIENALMWFRDFHIDALRLDAVHAIKDFGAVHILQEISRRTAILSAQTGRIHYLIAESDLNDPRYISDVQNNGLGMDSQWIDEWAIDLNKGLEAILELDKFINKDSTCVIPFSSDGVFVHPPIEIRVSKSDKSAFLSQA
;
A
#
# COMPACT_ATOMS: atom_id res chain seq x y z
N MET A 1 -7.10 10.95 -19.47
CA MET A 1 -7.44 9.76 -18.65
C MET A 1 -8.12 10.25 -17.40
N HIS A 2 -9.34 9.78 -17.08
CA HIS A 2 -10.05 10.18 -15.86
C HIS A 2 -9.63 9.23 -14.74
N LEU A 3 -8.72 9.68 -13.86
CA LEU A 3 -8.18 8.87 -12.77
C LEU A 3 -8.94 9.05 -11.46
N ASN A 4 -9.91 9.96 -11.45
CA ASN A 4 -10.73 10.33 -10.29
C ASN A 4 -11.80 9.29 -9.91
N ILE A 5 -11.87 8.15 -10.61
CA ILE A 5 -12.78 7.03 -10.27
C ILE A 5 -12.01 5.73 -10.40
N ARG A 6 -12.16 4.86 -9.39
CA ARG A 6 -11.63 3.50 -9.40
C ARG A 6 -12.28 2.67 -10.49
N ASN A 7 -11.48 1.94 -11.28
CA ASN A 7 -11.98 1.24 -12.46
C ASN A 7 -11.82 -0.29 -12.46
N ILE A 8 -11.33 -0.90 -11.37
CA ILE A 8 -11.09 -2.34 -11.22
C ILE A 8 -11.84 -2.89 -9.99
N GLY A 9 -12.09 -4.20 -9.93
CA GLY A 9 -12.85 -4.84 -8.86
C GLY A 9 -14.31 -4.39 -8.85
N LEU A 10 -15.00 -4.63 -7.73
CA LEU A 10 -16.37 -4.15 -7.52
C LEU A 10 -16.38 -2.67 -7.10
N ASN A 11 -17.21 -1.87 -7.76
CA ASN A 11 -17.46 -0.45 -7.48
C ASN A 11 -18.96 -0.14 -7.59
N PHE A 12 -19.40 1.00 -7.06
CA PHE A 12 -20.77 1.48 -7.18
C PHE A 12 -20.80 2.87 -7.81
N ASP A 13 -21.84 3.16 -8.60
CA ASP A 13 -22.15 4.53 -9.03
C ASP A 13 -23.11 5.24 -8.07
N LYS A 14 -23.34 6.54 -8.30
CA LYS A 14 -24.21 7.40 -7.47
C LYS A 14 -25.66 6.92 -7.37
N ASP A 15 -26.11 6.07 -8.30
CA ASP A 15 -27.47 5.53 -8.34
C ASP A 15 -27.52 4.13 -7.67
N GLY A 16 -26.39 3.69 -7.09
CA GLY A 16 -26.25 2.41 -6.41
C GLY A 16 -26.12 1.21 -7.36
N VAL A 17 -25.79 1.44 -8.63
CA VAL A 17 -25.56 0.36 -9.59
C VAL A 17 -24.12 -0.14 -9.45
N ALA A 18 -23.96 -1.44 -9.27
CA ALA A 18 -22.66 -2.07 -9.14
C ALA A 18 -22.00 -2.26 -10.51
N PHE A 19 -20.69 -2.01 -10.56
CA PHE A 19 -19.81 -2.31 -11.68
C PHE A 19 -18.66 -3.18 -11.18
N LEU A 20 -18.58 -4.42 -11.67
CA LEU A 20 -17.50 -5.36 -11.38
C LEU A 20 -16.60 -5.47 -12.61
N LYS A 21 -15.29 -5.25 -12.45
CA LYS A 21 -14.29 -5.49 -13.49
C LYS A 21 -13.17 -6.39 -12.99
N VAL A 22 -13.00 -7.55 -13.61
CA VAL A 22 -12.00 -8.56 -13.24
C VAL A 22 -11.02 -8.75 -14.40
N TRP A 23 -9.71 -8.76 -14.12
CA TRP A 23 -8.72 -9.14 -15.12
C TRP A 23 -8.46 -10.64 -15.06
N ALA A 24 -8.83 -11.35 -16.13
CA ALA A 24 -8.66 -12.79 -16.22
C ALA A 24 -8.46 -13.20 -17.68
N PRO A 25 -7.29 -12.90 -18.28
CA PRO A 25 -7.08 -12.98 -19.72
C PRO A 25 -7.19 -14.41 -20.28
N LYS A 26 -6.91 -15.42 -19.45
CA LYS A 26 -6.89 -16.84 -19.83
C LYS A 26 -8.21 -17.58 -19.54
N ALA A 27 -9.14 -16.95 -18.81
CA ALA A 27 -10.43 -17.55 -18.48
C ALA A 27 -11.28 -17.79 -19.71
N SER A 28 -12.10 -18.84 -19.69
CA SER A 28 -13.12 -19.08 -20.72
C SER A 28 -14.44 -18.43 -20.34
N ILE A 29 -14.81 -18.47 -19.05
CA ILE A 29 -16.01 -17.86 -18.47
C ILE A 29 -15.63 -17.22 -17.13
N VAL A 30 -16.25 -16.07 -16.83
CA VAL A 30 -16.17 -15.44 -15.50
C VAL A 30 -17.57 -15.06 -15.07
N SER A 31 -17.92 -15.41 -13.83
CA SER A 31 -19.19 -15.05 -13.20
C SER A 31 -18.95 -14.56 -11.78
N THR A 32 -19.95 -13.95 -11.15
CA THR A 32 -19.92 -13.64 -9.72
C THR A 32 -21.08 -14.30 -9.01
N LEU A 33 -20.80 -14.90 -7.85
CA LEU A 33 -21.79 -15.55 -7.00
C LEU A 33 -22.01 -14.71 -5.75
N LEU A 34 -23.27 -14.30 -5.52
CA LEU A 34 -23.71 -13.67 -4.29
C LEU A 34 -24.03 -14.75 -3.26
N GLU A 35 -23.21 -14.86 -2.21
CA GLU A 35 -23.17 -16.01 -1.29
C GLU A 35 -24.52 -16.23 -0.60
N ASP A 36 -25.07 -15.21 0.05
CA ASP A 36 -26.30 -15.35 0.85
C ASP A 36 -27.55 -15.65 0.01
N ARG A 37 -27.56 -15.16 -1.24
CA ARG A 37 -28.72 -15.30 -2.14
C ARG A 37 -28.58 -16.43 -3.14
N ALA A 38 -27.40 -17.04 -3.25
CA ALA A 38 -27.05 -18.04 -4.25
C ALA A 38 -27.40 -17.61 -5.69
N ILE A 39 -27.18 -16.32 -5.99
CA ILE A 39 -27.39 -15.76 -7.34
C ILE A 39 -26.05 -15.69 -8.06
N THR A 40 -25.97 -16.32 -9.23
CA THR A 40 -24.82 -16.22 -10.13
C THR A 40 -25.12 -15.25 -11.27
N LEU A 41 -24.21 -14.32 -11.53
CA LEU A 41 -24.29 -13.33 -12.59
C LEU A 41 -23.05 -13.45 -13.49
N ASP A 42 -23.25 -13.68 -14.77
CA ASP A 42 -22.15 -13.80 -15.73
C ASP A 42 -21.56 -12.44 -16.06
N LEU A 43 -20.22 -12.38 -16.19
CA LEU A 43 -19.52 -11.21 -16.69
C LEU A 43 -19.34 -11.33 -18.20
N GLU A 44 -19.39 -10.19 -18.88
CA GLU A 44 -19.12 -10.10 -20.32
C GLU A 44 -17.62 -9.90 -20.57
N ARG A 45 -17.07 -10.59 -21.57
CA ARG A 45 -15.67 -10.39 -21.98
C ARG A 45 -15.48 -8.98 -22.54
N ALA A 46 -14.48 -8.28 -22.04
CA ALA A 46 -14.04 -6.96 -22.46
C ALA A 46 -12.64 -7.01 -23.10
N PRO A 47 -12.19 -5.93 -23.79
CA PRO A 47 -10.85 -5.86 -24.35
C PRO A 47 -9.72 -6.09 -23.33
N HIS A 48 -8.53 -6.44 -23.81
CA HIS A 48 -7.31 -6.60 -23.01
C HIS A 48 -7.38 -7.64 -21.88
N GLY A 49 -8.27 -8.63 -22.00
CA GLY A 49 -8.39 -9.73 -21.04
C GLY A 49 -9.22 -9.42 -19.80
N TYR A 50 -9.99 -8.33 -19.83
CA TYR A 50 -10.91 -7.98 -18.76
C TYR A 50 -12.29 -8.63 -18.95
N TRP A 51 -13.03 -8.73 -17.86
CA TRP A 51 -14.42 -9.15 -17.77
C TRP A 51 -15.20 -8.11 -16.99
N ILE A 52 -16.41 -7.78 -17.43
CA ILE A 52 -17.22 -6.72 -16.83
C ILE A 52 -18.65 -7.15 -16.56
N LEU A 53 -19.22 -6.66 -15.46
CA LEU A 53 -20.64 -6.77 -15.15
C LEU A 53 -21.13 -5.42 -14.62
N LYS A 54 -22.27 -4.95 -15.14
CA LYS A 54 -23.02 -3.84 -14.57
C LYS A 54 -24.39 -4.35 -14.12
N THR A 55 -24.74 -4.17 -12.85
CA THR A 55 -25.95 -4.77 -12.27
C THR A 55 -26.47 -3.98 -11.08
N ASP A 56 -27.78 -3.95 -10.90
CA ASP A 56 -28.43 -3.44 -9.69
C ASP A 56 -28.66 -4.54 -8.65
N GLN A 57 -28.30 -5.79 -8.94
CA GLN A 57 -28.55 -6.92 -8.05
C GLN A 57 -27.57 -6.99 -6.89
N ILE A 58 -26.32 -6.54 -7.06
CA ILE A 58 -25.31 -6.49 -5.99
C ILE A 58 -25.54 -5.23 -5.17
N LYS A 59 -25.55 -5.36 -3.84
CA LYS A 59 -25.74 -4.28 -2.89
C LYS A 59 -24.53 -4.13 -1.96
N PRO A 60 -24.25 -2.92 -1.45
CA PRO A 60 -23.21 -2.74 -0.44
C PRO A 60 -23.45 -3.67 0.76
N GLY A 61 -22.39 -4.33 1.22
CA GLY A 61 -22.43 -5.33 2.30
C GLY A 61 -22.59 -6.77 1.83
N ASP A 62 -23.03 -7.02 0.60
CA ASP A 62 -23.15 -8.38 0.07
C ASP A 62 -21.80 -9.11 0.08
N LEU A 63 -21.81 -10.38 0.47
CA LEU A 63 -20.69 -11.29 0.28
C LEU A 63 -20.77 -11.90 -1.12
N TYR A 64 -19.65 -11.86 -1.82
CA TYR A 64 -19.55 -12.35 -3.19
C TYR A 64 -18.23 -13.08 -3.47
N TRP A 65 -18.31 -13.96 -4.45
CA TRP A 65 -17.18 -14.66 -5.04
C TRP A 65 -17.05 -14.33 -6.52
N VAL A 66 -15.86 -14.47 -7.06
CA VAL A 66 -15.62 -14.57 -8.49
C VAL A 66 -15.50 -16.05 -8.84
N ILE A 67 -16.34 -16.52 -9.76
CA ILE A 67 -16.21 -17.86 -10.34
C ILE A 67 -15.38 -17.72 -11.60
N LEU A 68 -14.22 -18.36 -11.60
CA LEU A 68 -13.29 -18.42 -12.72
C LEU A 68 -13.39 -19.81 -13.35
N ASP A 69 -14.01 -19.90 -14.53
CA ASP A 69 -14.43 -21.17 -15.13
C ASP A 69 -15.30 -21.99 -14.14
N ASP A 70 -14.70 -22.88 -13.35
CA ASP A 70 -15.39 -23.71 -12.33
C ASP A 70 -14.85 -23.48 -10.90
N GLU A 71 -13.88 -22.58 -10.71
CA GLU A 71 -13.22 -22.34 -9.41
C GLU A 71 -13.79 -21.09 -8.74
N GLN A 72 -14.27 -21.23 -7.50
CA GLN A 72 -14.76 -20.13 -6.68
C GLN A 72 -13.59 -19.47 -5.94
N LEU A 73 -13.33 -18.19 -6.25
CA LEU A 73 -12.18 -17.43 -5.76
C LEU A 73 -12.60 -16.04 -5.24
N PRO A 74 -11.89 -15.48 -4.25
CA PRO A 74 -12.09 -14.09 -3.85
C PRO A 74 -11.68 -13.12 -4.97
N ASP A 75 -12.28 -11.92 -5.00
CA ASP A 75 -11.89 -10.86 -5.94
C ASP A 75 -10.45 -10.37 -5.63
N PRO A 76 -9.49 -10.47 -6.57
CA PRO A 76 -8.14 -9.94 -6.41
C PRO A 76 -8.09 -8.46 -6.04
N ALA A 77 -9.07 -7.70 -6.54
CA ALA A 77 -9.23 -6.27 -6.28
C ALA A 77 -10.32 -6.01 -5.23
N SER A 78 -10.59 -6.96 -4.34
CA SER A 78 -11.53 -6.75 -3.23
C SER A 78 -11.07 -5.62 -2.31
N LEU A 79 -12.03 -4.81 -1.84
CA LEU A 79 -11.79 -3.79 -0.82
C LEU A 79 -11.92 -4.34 0.61
N SER A 80 -12.44 -5.57 0.77
CA SER A 80 -12.67 -6.16 2.09
C SER A 80 -12.80 -7.68 2.05
N GLN A 81 -12.05 -8.35 2.94
CA GLN A 81 -12.08 -9.80 3.16
C GLN A 81 -12.52 -10.09 4.61
N PRO A 82 -13.82 -10.01 4.94
CA PRO A 82 -14.29 -10.08 6.32
C PRO A 82 -14.10 -11.44 6.98
N GLN A 83 -13.99 -12.51 6.18
CA GLN A 83 -13.80 -13.87 6.65
C GLN A 83 -12.35 -14.38 6.41
N GLY A 84 -11.41 -13.44 6.25
CA GLY A 84 -10.00 -13.75 5.97
C GLY A 84 -9.73 -14.01 4.49
N VAL A 85 -8.44 -14.23 4.17
CA VAL A 85 -7.91 -14.26 2.80
C VAL A 85 -8.45 -15.40 1.92
N HIS A 86 -9.10 -16.40 2.52
CA HIS A 86 -9.72 -17.52 1.81
C HIS A 86 -11.24 -17.38 1.69
N GLY A 87 -11.83 -16.37 2.31
CA GLY A 87 -13.28 -16.17 2.38
C GLY A 87 -13.84 -15.35 1.22
N PRO A 88 -15.16 -15.11 1.22
CA PRO A 88 -15.81 -14.25 0.24
C PRO A 88 -15.34 -12.81 0.38
N SER A 89 -15.30 -12.13 -0.76
CA SER A 89 -15.12 -10.69 -0.81
C SER A 89 -16.40 -9.98 -0.38
N ARG A 90 -16.29 -8.83 0.29
CA ARG A 90 -17.44 -8.01 0.67
C ARG A 90 -17.58 -6.81 -0.25
N ALA A 91 -18.81 -6.55 -0.71
CA ALA A 91 -19.13 -5.41 -1.53
C ALA A 91 -19.04 -4.12 -0.71
N VAL A 92 -18.09 -3.24 -1.05
CA VAL A 92 -17.88 -1.96 -0.35
C VAL A 92 -18.20 -0.81 -1.29
N ASP A 93 -19.05 0.11 -0.83
CA ASP A 93 -19.42 1.31 -1.58
C ASP A 93 -18.63 2.52 -1.10
N LEU A 94 -17.54 2.83 -1.80
CA LEU A 94 -16.66 3.95 -1.47
C LEU A 94 -17.34 5.33 -1.56
N LEU A 95 -18.42 5.49 -2.34
CA LEU A 95 -19.10 6.78 -2.54
C LEU A 95 -19.92 7.20 -1.32
N HIS A 96 -20.49 6.23 -0.59
CA HIS A 96 -21.29 6.51 0.60
C HIS A 96 -20.45 6.84 1.84
N TYR A 97 -19.13 6.62 1.78
CA TYR A 97 -18.17 7.03 2.82
C TYR A 97 -17.58 8.41 2.53
N VAL A 98 -18.43 9.44 2.39
CA VAL A 98 -17.98 10.83 2.31
C VAL A 98 -17.45 11.25 3.67
N VAL A 99 -16.16 11.61 3.73
CA VAL A 99 -15.53 12.15 4.93
C VAL A 99 -15.91 13.64 5.06
N PRO A 100 -16.72 14.05 6.05
CA PRO A 100 -17.10 15.46 6.19
C PRO A 100 -15.89 16.34 6.48
N ASN A 101 -15.81 17.50 5.81
CA ASN A 101 -14.73 18.51 5.90
C ASN A 101 -13.36 18.10 5.35
N ASP A 102 -13.21 16.95 4.71
CA ASP A 102 -11.93 16.53 4.14
C ASP A 102 -11.42 17.47 3.04
N ASN A 103 -12.34 18.18 2.37
CA ASN A 103 -12.01 19.21 1.39
C ASN A 103 -11.28 20.45 1.96
N LYS A 104 -11.15 20.57 3.29
CA LYS A 104 -10.41 21.65 3.95
C LYS A 104 -8.97 21.26 4.30
N TRP A 105 -8.64 19.98 4.24
CA TRP A 105 -7.29 19.52 4.50
C TRP A 105 -6.34 20.03 3.42
N ILE A 106 -5.22 20.61 3.86
CA ILE A 106 -4.13 21.02 2.99
C ILE A 106 -2.91 20.30 3.52
N ASN A 107 -2.39 19.38 2.71
CA ASN A 107 -1.22 18.61 3.06
C ASN A 107 0.02 19.52 3.15
N TYR A 108 0.92 19.22 4.09
CA TYR A 108 2.16 19.97 4.25
C TYR A 108 3.14 19.66 3.12
N PRO A 109 4.07 20.57 2.80
CA PRO A 109 5.25 20.23 2.03
C PRO A 109 5.99 19.03 2.66
N LEU A 110 6.42 18.06 1.85
CA LEU A 110 7.06 16.84 2.34
C LEU A 110 8.29 17.10 3.23
N ASN A 111 9.05 18.17 2.95
CA ASN A 111 10.22 18.58 3.75
C ASN A 111 9.86 19.17 5.13
N GLU A 112 8.58 19.34 5.44
CA GLU A 112 8.07 19.76 6.76
C GLU A 112 7.51 18.58 7.57
N TYR A 113 7.55 17.36 7.04
CA TYR A 113 7.05 16.18 7.74
C TYR A 113 7.96 15.82 8.94
N LEU A 114 7.32 15.65 10.10
CA LEU A 114 7.83 15.03 11.31
C LEU A 114 7.06 13.73 11.51
N ILE A 115 7.67 12.64 11.04
CA ILE A 115 7.02 11.34 10.85
C ILE A 115 7.11 10.50 12.13
N TYR A 116 5.98 9.92 12.54
CA TYR A 116 5.93 8.84 13.51
C TYR A 116 5.46 7.56 12.83
N GLU A 117 6.38 6.62 12.63
CA GLU A 117 6.06 5.28 12.13
C GLU A 117 5.42 4.42 13.22
N LEU A 118 4.34 3.73 12.88
CA LEU A 118 3.64 2.86 13.81
C LEU A 118 3.06 1.62 13.14
N HIS A 119 2.99 0.55 13.93
CA HIS A 119 2.30 -0.67 13.57
C HIS A 119 0.90 -0.70 14.21
N THR A 120 -0.14 -0.77 13.37
CA THR A 120 -1.55 -0.67 13.80
C THR A 120 -1.92 -1.68 14.89
N GLY A 121 -1.45 -2.92 14.77
CA GLY A 121 -1.79 -4.00 15.71
C GLY A 121 -1.11 -3.91 17.09
N THR A 122 -0.14 -3.01 17.29
CA THR A 122 0.67 -2.96 18.52
C THR A 122 0.80 -1.56 19.13
N PHE A 123 0.55 -0.50 18.36
CA PHE A 123 0.68 0.88 18.84
C PHE A 123 -0.24 1.22 20.02
N SER A 124 -1.43 0.61 20.06
CA SER A 124 -2.41 0.83 21.13
C SER A 124 -2.97 -0.50 21.65
N PRO A 125 -3.46 -0.58 22.91
CA PRO A 125 -3.99 -1.82 23.47
C PRO A 125 -5.08 -2.50 22.63
N PRO A 126 -6.01 -1.77 21.97
CA PRO A 126 -6.98 -2.39 21.06
C PRO A 126 -6.36 -2.99 19.78
N GLY A 127 -5.21 -2.50 19.33
CA GLY A 127 -4.56 -2.94 18.08
C GLY A 127 -5.38 -2.65 16.82
N THR A 128 -6.06 -1.50 16.77
CA THR A 128 -6.96 -1.09 15.69
C THR A 128 -6.75 0.37 15.30
N PHE A 129 -7.28 0.78 14.15
CA PHE A 129 -7.35 2.20 13.76
C PHE A 129 -8.07 3.05 14.80
N GLY A 130 -9.15 2.55 15.41
CA GLY A 130 -9.84 3.22 16.50
C GLY A 130 -8.96 3.45 17.73
N GLY A 131 -8.01 2.54 18.00
CA GLY A 131 -7.02 2.71 19.04
C GLY A 131 -5.95 3.77 18.70
N ILE A 132 -5.54 3.87 17.44
CA ILE A 132 -4.65 4.96 16.97
C ILE A 132 -5.34 6.32 17.14
N ILE A 133 -6.61 6.44 16.76
CA ILE A 133 -7.41 7.68 16.88
C ILE A 133 -7.36 8.23 18.32
N GLN A 134 -7.40 7.35 19.33
CA GLN A 134 -7.35 7.74 20.74
C GLN A 134 -6.00 8.34 21.18
N GLN A 135 -4.94 8.15 20.40
CA GLN A 135 -3.59 8.64 20.71
C GLN A 135 -3.17 9.85 19.86
N LEU A 136 -4.03 10.34 18.95
CA LEU A 136 -3.66 11.47 18.08
C LEU A 136 -3.37 12.76 18.86
N ASP A 137 -4.02 12.97 20.00
CA ASP A 137 -3.70 14.12 20.88
C ASP A 137 -2.28 14.02 21.45
N TYR A 138 -1.87 12.83 21.87
CA TYR A 138 -0.50 12.58 22.32
C TYR A 138 0.52 12.82 21.19
N LEU A 139 0.25 12.34 19.98
CA LEU A 139 1.14 12.57 18.83
C LEU A 139 1.26 14.06 18.49
N ASN A 140 0.15 14.81 18.55
CA ASN A 140 0.17 16.26 18.39
C ASN A 140 0.99 16.97 19.49
N GLU A 141 0.86 16.54 20.75
CA GLU A 141 1.66 17.08 21.86
C GLU A 141 3.17 16.83 21.68
N LEU A 142 3.55 15.72 21.06
CA LEU A 142 4.94 15.44 20.67
C LEU A 142 5.43 16.32 19.51
N GLY A 143 4.54 16.99 18.79
CA GLY A 143 4.85 17.77 17.59
C GLY A 143 4.89 16.96 16.29
N ILE A 144 4.38 15.72 16.30
CA ILE A 144 4.25 14.88 15.10
C ILE A 144 3.15 15.46 14.22
N ASN A 145 3.44 15.67 12.94
CA ASN A 145 2.48 16.16 11.95
C ASN A 145 2.26 15.17 10.79
N ALA A 146 2.92 14.00 10.82
CA ALA A 146 2.68 12.91 9.89
C ALA A 146 2.81 11.56 10.62
N ILE A 147 1.90 10.62 10.37
CA ILE A 147 2.03 9.23 10.82
C ILE A 147 2.31 8.32 9.63
N GLU A 148 3.22 7.36 9.79
CA GLU A 148 3.47 6.30 8.81
C GLU A 148 2.92 4.98 9.32
N LEU A 149 1.96 4.43 8.60
CA LEU A 149 1.42 3.11 8.88
C LEU A 149 2.26 2.05 8.19
N LEU A 150 2.75 1.08 8.96
CA LEU A 150 3.18 -0.21 8.40
C LEU A 150 2.06 -0.85 7.57
N PRO A 151 2.37 -1.77 6.64
CA PRO A 151 1.42 -2.22 5.63
C PRO A 151 0.13 -2.79 6.24
N ILE A 152 -1.00 -2.40 5.65
CA ILE A 152 -2.35 -2.77 6.11
C ILE A 152 -3.12 -3.62 5.11
N ALA A 153 -2.49 -4.02 4.00
CA ALA A 153 -3.07 -4.93 3.03
C ALA A 153 -3.46 -6.25 3.70
N SER A 154 -4.57 -6.86 3.29
CA SER A 154 -5.09 -8.02 4.01
C SER A 154 -4.14 -9.23 3.90
N PHE A 155 -3.94 -9.88 5.05
CA PHE A 155 -3.02 -11.00 5.26
C PHE A 155 -3.69 -12.12 6.07
N PRO A 156 -3.17 -13.36 6.02
CA PRO A 156 -3.72 -14.48 6.79
C PRO A 156 -3.61 -14.27 8.31
N GLY A 157 -4.67 -14.60 9.03
CA GLY A 157 -4.73 -14.49 10.49
C GLY A 157 -4.99 -13.06 10.98
N ARG A 158 -4.56 -12.78 12.23
CA ARG A 158 -4.88 -11.53 12.95
C ARG A 158 -3.68 -10.68 13.33
N ARG A 159 -2.47 -11.23 13.24
CA ARG A 159 -1.22 -10.58 13.62
C ARG A 159 -0.17 -10.89 12.56
N ASN A 160 0.35 -9.84 11.93
CA ASN A 160 1.42 -9.88 10.95
C ASN A 160 2.03 -8.47 10.92
N TRP A 161 3.30 -8.33 10.54
CA TRP A 161 3.92 -7.03 10.30
C TRP A 161 3.33 -6.32 9.06
N GLY A 162 2.64 -7.05 8.18
CA GLY A 162 1.89 -6.53 7.05
C GLY A 162 2.56 -6.77 5.69
N TYR A 163 3.87 -7.06 5.67
CA TYR A 163 4.63 -7.20 4.43
C TYR A 163 4.24 -8.42 3.58
N ASP A 164 3.69 -9.47 4.19
CA ASP A 164 3.15 -10.65 3.49
C ASP A 164 1.67 -10.49 3.08
N GLY A 165 1.24 -9.28 2.72
CA GLY A 165 -0.12 -9.01 2.25
C GLY A 165 -0.45 -9.76 0.96
N VAL A 166 -1.71 -10.21 0.81
CA VAL A 166 -2.17 -10.96 -0.38
C VAL A 166 -3.35 -10.31 -1.11
N PHE A 167 -4.03 -9.34 -0.49
CA PHE A 167 -5.01 -8.46 -1.15
C PHE A 167 -4.59 -7.00 -1.01
N PRO A 168 -3.82 -6.45 -1.98
CA PRO A 168 -3.32 -5.07 -1.91
C PRO A 168 -4.43 -4.02 -1.82
N PHE A 169 -5.63 -4.34 -2.30
CA PHE A 169 -6.79 -3.44 -2.26
C PHE A 169 -7.59 -3.50 -0.95
N ALA A 170 -7.46 -4.58 -0.18
CA ALA A 170 -8.26 -4.80 1.01
C ALA A 170 -7.51 -4.35 2.26
N VAL A 171 -8.16 -3.54 3.08
CA VAL A 171 -7.64 -3.20 4.41
C VAL A 171 -7.89 -4.36 5.37
N GLN A 172 -6.89 -4.73 6.16
CA GLN A 172 -6.96 -5.83 7.11
C GLN A 172 -8.15 -5.68 8.08
N GLU A 173 -9.05 -6.67 8.07
CA GLU A 173 -10.30 -6.62 8.84
C GLU A 173 -10.04 -6.51 10.35
N SER A 174 -9.02 -7.21 10.86
CA SER A 174 -8.68 -7.18 12.29
C SER A 174 -8.23 -5.81 12.81
N TYR A 175 -7.83 -4.89 11.91
CA TYR A 175 -7.47 -3.51 12.26
C TYR A 175 -8.66 -2.55 12.24
N GLY A 176 -9.83 -3.00 11.78
CA GLY A 176 -11.05 -2.21 11.60
C GLY A 176 -11.48 -2.06 10.13
N GLY A 177 -10.77 -2.69 9.19
CA GLY A 177 -11.13 -2.70 7.77
C GLY A 177 -11.12 -1.32 7.12
N ALA A 178 -11.74 -1.23 5.93
CA ALA A 178 -11.77 -0.01 5.13
C ALA A 178 -12.44 1.17 5.85
N GLU A 179 -13.50 0.91 6.61
CA GLU A 179 -14.21 1.94 7.38
C GLU A 179 -13.34 2.51 8.50
N GLY A 180 -12.64 1.64 9.24
CA GLY A 180 -11.73 2.06 10.31
C GLY A 180 -10.58 2.92 9.79
N LEU A 181 -10.02 2.57 8.63
CA LEU A 181 -8.97 3.37 8.00
C LEU A 181 -9.49 4.76 7.60
N LYS A 182 -10.65 4.85 6.94
CA LYS A 182 -11.25 6.15 6.59
C LYS A 182 -11.53 7.01 7.83
N ALA A 183 -11.98 6.39 8.92
CA ALA A 183 -12.18 7.09 10.19
C ALA A 183 -10.86 7.63 10.78
N LEU A 184 -9.76 6.87 10.66
CA LEU A 184 -8.43 7.33 11.07
C LEU A 184 -7.95 8.47 10.20
N VAL A 185 -7.97 8.33 8.87
CA VAL A 185 -7.56 9.38 7.93
C VAL A 185 -8.30 10.68 8.23
N LYS A 186 -9.63 10.61 8.42
CA LYS A 186 -10.44 11.75 8.84
C LYS A 186 -9.90 12.38 10.13
N ALA A 187 -9.70 11.57 11.16
CA ALA A 187 -9.30 12.06 12.48
C ALA A 187 -7.90 12.68 12.45
N CYS A 188 -6.98 12.16 11.62
CA CYS A 188 -5.67 12.73 11.37
C CYS A 188 -5.80 14.11 10.69
N HIS A 189 -6.54 14.21 9.58
CA HIS A 189 -6.72 15.47 8.87
C HIS A 189 -7.42 16.54 9.73
N ASP A 190 -8.44 16.17 10.51
CA ASP A 190 -9.11 17.07 11.47
C ASP A 190 -8.13 17.64 12.52
N LYS A 191 -7.06 16.89 12.82
CA LYS A 191 -6.04 17.23 13.81
C LYS A 191 -4.77 17.82 13.22
N GLY A 192 -4.73 18.03 11.91
CA GLY A 192 -3.56 18.59 11.25
C GLY A 192 -2.42 17.60 11.02
N ILE A 193 -2.72 16.29 10.96
CA ILE A 193 -1.75 15.20 10.81
C ILE A 193 -1.93 14.56 9.43
N ALA A 194 -0.84 14.47 8.66
CA ALA A 194 -0.79 13.73 7.40
C ALA A 194 -0.67 12.22 7.64
N ILE A 195 -1.09 11.41 6.68
CA ILE A 195 -0.97 9.96 6.74
C ILE A 195 -0.16 9.40 5.58
N ILE A 196 0.86 8.64 5.93
CA ILE A 196 1.72 7.88 5.03
C ILE A 196 1.34 6.41 5.15
N LEU A 197 1.21 5.72 4.03
CA LEU A 197 0.96 4.28 4.02
C LEU A 197 2.12 3.55 3.35
N ASP A 198 2.69 2.58 4.06
CA ASP A 198 3.66 1.65 3.50
C ASP A 198 2.95 0.63 2.58
N VAL A 199 3.45 0.49 1.35
CA VAL A 199 2.92 -0.39 0.32
C VAL A 199 4.00 -1.30 -0.26
N VAL A 200 3.61 -2.55 -0.50
CA VAL A 200 4.54 -3.61 -0.93
C VAL A 200 4.22 -4.02 -2.36
N TYR A 201 5.08 -3.61 -3.30
CA TYR A 201 4.95 -3.93 -4.72
C TYR A 201 6.12 -4.77 -5.27
N ASN A 202 6.97 -5.28 -4.39
CA ASN A 202 8.10 -6.11 -4.78
C ASN A 202 7.82 -7.62 -4.65
N HIS A 203 6.84 -8.04 -3.83
CA HIS A 203 6.41 -9.43 -3.67
C HIS A 203 4.95 -9.52 -3.20
N MET A 204 4.46 -10.75 -3.00
CA MET A 204 3.16 -11.06 -2.39
C MET A 204 3.34 -12.18 -1.37
N GLY A 205 2.52 -12.17 -0.30
CA GLY A 205 2.53 -13.24 0.69
C GLY A 205 2.21 -14.62 0.10
N PRO A 206 2.70 -15.72 0.70
CA PRO A 206 2.54 -17.07 0.14
C PRO A 206 1.16 -17.69 0.41
N GLU A 207 0.50 -17.34 1.51
CA GLU A 207 -0.78 -17.94 1.94
C GLU A 207 -1.96 -17.03 1.59
N GLY A 208 -2.93 -17.56 0.83
CA GLY A 208 -4.12 -16.82 0.39
C GLY A 208 -3.92 -15.99 -0.88
N ASN A 209 -2.76 -16.11 -1.54
CA ASN A 209 -2.48 -15.43 -2.80
C ASN A 209 -3.06 -16.21 -4.00
N TYR A 210 -4.21 -15.76 -4.48
CA TYR A 210 -4.92 -16.35 -5.62
C TYR A 210 -4.61 -15.68 -6.97
N LEU A 211 -3.76 -14.64 -7.01
CA LEU A 211 -3.40 -13.95 -8.25
C LEU A 211 -2.94 -14.87 -9.40
N PRO A 212 -2.14 -15.94 -9.16
CA PRO A 212 -1.72 -16.84 -10.24
C PRO A 212 -2.87 -17.56 -10.96
N LYS A 213 -4.05 -17.66 -10.33
CA LYS A 213 -5.25 -18.24 -10.94
C LYS A 213 -5.86 -17.32 -12.00
N PHE A 214 -5.84 -16.00 -11.75
CA PHE A 214 -6.47 -15.01 -12.60
C PHE A 214 -5.64 -14.68 -13.84
N GLY A 215 -4.32 -14.53 -13.69
CA GLY A 215 -3.47 -14.09 -14.79
C GLY A 215 -1.98 -14.28 -14.51
N PRO A 216 -1.12 -13.90 -15.46
CA PRO A 216 0.33 -13.98 -15.32
C PRO A 216 0.88 -12.86 -14.40
N TYR A 217 0.39 -12.78 -13.16
CA TYR A 217 0.81 -11.79 -12.16
C TYR A 217 2.27 -11.93 -11.71
N PHE A 218 2.85 -13.12 -11.89
CA PHE A 218 4.23 -13.42 -11.55
C PHE A 218 4.98 -13.91 -12.79
N THR A 219 6.29 -13.75 -12.76
CA THR A 219 7.20 -14.23 -13.81
C THR A 219 8.27 -15.15 -13.22
N ASP A 220 8.70 -16.11 -14.04
CA ASP A 220 9.83 -17.00 -13.74
C ASP A 220 11.17 -16.43 -14.21
N GLN A 221 11.17 -15.27 -14.89
CA GLN A 221 12.40 -14.60 -15.36
C GLN A 221 13.27 -14.10 -14.21
N TYR A 222 12.63 -13.73 -13.10
CA TYR A 222 13.28 -13.14 -11.94
C TYR A 222 12.77 -13.75 -10.64
N HIS A 223 13.63 -13.67 -9.62
CA HIS A 223 13.28 -14.02 -8.26
C HIS A 223 13.61 -12.86 -7.33
N THR A 224 12.83 -12.73 -6.27
CA THR A 224 13.10 -11.82 -5.16
C THR A 224 13.53 -12.65 -3.94
N PRO A 225 14.11 -12.02 -2.90
CA PRO A 225 14.39 -12.70 -1.64
C PRO A 225 13.15 -13.34 -0.98
N TRP A 226 11.94 -12.90 -1.38
CA TRP A 226 10.66 -13.31 -0.79
C TRP A 226 9.82 -14.23 -1.70
N GLY A 227 10.30 -14.59 -2.89
CA GLY A 227 9.63 -15.54 -3.79
C GLY A 227 9.64 -15.14 -5.26
N SER A 228 8.58 -15.51 -5.98
CA SER A 228 8.40 -15.15 -7.38
C SER A 228 8.28 -13.63 -7.54
N ALA A 229 8.96 -13.07 -8.55
CA ALA A 229 8.84 -11.67 -8.85
C ALA A 229 7.47 -11.35 -9.48
N ILE A 230 6.92 -10.19 -9.14
CA ILE A 230 5.74 -9.65 -9.83
C ILE A 230 6.11 -9.34 -11.27
N ASN A 231 5.24 -9.72 -12.21
CA ASN A 231 5.46 -9.57 -13.64
C ASN A 231 5.16 -8.14 -14.10
N PHE A 232 6.18 -7.26 -14.07
CA PHE A 232 6.04 -5.91 -14.58
C PHE A 232 6.56 -5.70 -16.01
N ASP A 233 7.35 -6.62 -16.56
CA ASP A 233 8.04 -6.43 -17.85
C ASP A 233 8.07 -7.69 -18.76
N ASP A 234 7.50 -8.81 -18.34
CA ASP A 234 7.42 -10.04 -19.14
C ASP A 234 6.07 -10.12 -19.89
N ASN A 235 5.90 -11.17 -20.70
CA ASN A 235 4.70 -11.38 -21.51
C ASN A 235 3.41 -11.34 -20.66
N GLY A 236 2.44 -10.53 -21.10
CA GLY A 236 1.15 -10.36 -20.43
C GLY A 236 1.17 -9.46 -19.20
N CYS A 237 2.23 -8.67 -18.96
CA CYS A 237 2.35 -7.78 -17.81
C CYS A 237 1.40 -6.57 -17.81
N ASP A 238 0.83 -6.15 -18.94
CA ASP A 238 0.04 -4.90 -19.02
C ASP A 238 -1.08 -4.82 -17.97
N GLY A 239 -1.81 -5.91 -17.75
CA GLY A 239 -2.86 -5.95 -16.72
C GLY A 239 -2.32 -6.02 -15.29
N VAL A 240 -1.13 -6.58 -15.09
CA VAL A 240 -0.42 -6.58 -13.79
C VAL A 240 0.03 -5.17 -13.44
N ARG A 241 0.62 -4.46 -14.40
CA ARG A 241 1.03 -3.06 -14.25
C ARG A 241 -0.15 -2.18 -13.88
N GLU A 242 -1.24 -2.25 -14.66
CA GLU A 242 -2.44 -1.46 -14.37
C GLU A 242 -3.09 -1.85 -13.02
N PHE A 243 -3.03 -3.11 -12.60
CA PHE A 243 -3.52 -3.54 -11.28
C PHE A 243 -2.79 -2.82 -10.13
N PHE A 244 -1.46 -2.79 -10.15
CA PHE A 244 -0.66 -2.12 -9.10
C PHE A 244 -0.69 -0.59 -9.20
N ILE A 245 -0.78 -0.03 -10.41
CA ILE A 245 -1.01 1.41 -10.60
C ILE A 245 -2.36 1.81 -10.00
N GLU A 246 -3.44 1.09 -10.32
CA GLU A 246 -4.77 1.38 -9.75
C GLU A 246 -4.80 1.17 -8.24
N ASN A 247 -4.00 0.26 -7.68
CA ASN A 247 -3.86 0.12 -6.24
C ASN A 247 -3.23 1.36 -5.60
N ALA A 248 -2.11 1.84 -6.14
CA ALA A 248 -1.46 3.07 -5.64
C ALA A 248 -2.41 4.27 -5.71
N LEU A 249 -3.10 4.44 -6.84
CA LEU A 249 -4.06 5.54 -7.03
C LEU A 249 -5.27 5.42 -6.12
N MET A 250 -5.72 4.21 -5.77
CA MET A 250 -6.86 4.00 -4.87
C MET A 250 -6.56 4.55 -3.48
N TRP A 251 -5.36 4.33 -2.94
CA TRP A 251 -5.01 4.83 -1.61
C TRP A 251 -5.12 6.37 -1.54
N PHE A 252 -4.67 7.06 -2.58
CA PHE A 252 -4.80 8.50 -2.70
C PHE A 252 -6.24 8.96 -2.96
N ARG A 253 -6.88 8.39 -3.98
CA ARG A 253 -8.19 8.83 -4.47
C ARG A 253 -9.33 8.48 -3.52
N ASP A 254 -9.35 7.26 -3.01
CA ASP A 254 -10.52 6.66 -2.37
C ASP A 254 -10.40 6.61 -0.85
N PHE A 255 -9.17 6.48 -0.34
CA PHE A 255 -8.85 6.46 1.08
C PHE A 255 -8.20 7.76 1.58
N HIS A 256 -7.85 8.66 0.66
CA HIS A 256 -7.32 9.99 0.97
C HIS A 256 -6.00 9.97 1.74
N ILE A 257 -5.19 8.94 1.49
CA ILE A 257 -3.81 8.87 1.98
C ILE A 257 -3.00 10.03 1.36
N ASP A 258 -2.07 10.60 2.14
CA ASP A 258 -1.29 11.76 1.71
C ASP A 258 0.03 11.36 1.03
N ALA A 259 0.64 10.26 1.47
CA ALA A 259 1.85 9.74 0.86
C ALA A 259 1.89 8.20 0.88
N LEU A 260 2.59 7.61 -0.08
CA LEU A 260 2.94 6.18 -0.05
C LEU A 260 4.44 6.03 0.16
N ARG A 261 4.83 5.18 1.11
CA ARG A 261 6.19 4.66 1.21
C ARG A 261 6.22 3.31 0.49
N LEU A 262 7.08 3.17 -0.50
CA LEU A 262 7.19 1.97 -1.31
C LEU A 262 8.35 1.13 -0.78
N ASP A 263 8.02 -0.06 -0.31
CA ASP A 263 8.96 -1.00 0.28
C ASP A 263 9.92 -1.61 -0.74
N ALA A 264 11.20 -1.68 -0.35
CA ALA A 264 12.30 -2.32 -1.04
C ALA A 264 12.23 -2.13 -2.55
N VAL A 265 12.20 -0.87 -3.02
CA VAL A 265 11.99 -0.57 -4.44
C VAL A 265 13.09 -1.14 -5.33
N HIS A 266 14.27 -1.37 -4.77
CA HIS A 266 15.40 -2.05 -5.42
C HIS A 266 15.13 -3.54 -5.74
N ALA A 267 14.17 -4.16 -5.05
CA ALA A 267 13.76 -5.54 -5.29
C ALA A 267 12.69 -5.64 -6.40
N ILE A 268 12.03 -4.54 -6.79
CA ILE A 268 11.10 -4.50 -7.92
C ILE A 268 11.87 -4.81 -9.21
N LYS A 269 11.42 -5.83 -9.94
CA LYS A 269 12.05 -6.26 -11.19
C LYS A 269 11.21 -5.75 -12.36
N ASP A 270 11.70 -4.68 -12.96
CA ASP A 270 11.17 -4.09 -14.18
C ASP A 270 12.30 -3.46 -14.98
N PHE A 271 12.70 -4.12 -16.06
CA PHE A 271 13.72 -3.66 -16.99
C PHE A 271 13.11 -3.16 -18.31
N GLY A 272 11.80 -2.89 -18.30
CA GLY A 272 11.08 -2.30 -19.42
C GLY A 272 11.56 -0.89 -19.74
N ALA A 273 11.16 -0.38 -20.91
CA ALA A 273 11.50 0.97 -21.35
C ALA A 273 10.94 2.06 -20.42
N VAL A 274 9.84 1.77 -19.72
CA VAL A 274 9.25 2.62 -18.69
C VAL A 274 9.08 1.77 -17.44
N HIS A 275 9.83 2.11 -16.39
CA HIS A 275 9.76 1.42 -15.11
C HIS A 275 8.40 1.67 -14.42
N ILE A 276 7.88 0.69 -13.68
CA ILE A 276 6.58 0.76 -13.02
C ILE A 276 6.47 1.95 -12.05
N LEU A 277 7.54 2.21 -11.28
CA LEU A 277 7.64 3.39 -10.42
C LEU A 277 7.53 4.72 -11.18
N GLN A 278 8.12 4.80 -12.38
CA GLN A 278 8.01 5.97 -13.25
C GLN A 278 6.56 6.17 -13.71
N GLU A 279 5.85 5.08 -14.00
CA GLU A 279 4.44 5.14 -14.37
C GLU A 279 3.55 5.51 -13.18
N ILE A 280 3.78 4.94 -12.00
CA ILE A 280 3.09 5.32 -10.75
C ILE A 280 3.30 6.81 -10.45
N SER A 281 4.53 7.32 -10.56
CA SER A 281 4.84 8.74 -10.39
C SER A 281 4.05 9.63 -11.37
N ARG A 282 4.08 9.31 -12.66
CA ARG A 282 3.30 10.05 -13.68
C ARG A 282 1.79 10.04 -13.39
N ARG A 283 1.25 8.87 -13.04
CA ARG A 283 -0.19 8.70 -12.78
C ARG A 283 -0.62 9.41 -11.51
N THR A 284 0.24 9.43 -10.49
CA THR A 284 0.06 10.21 -9.26
C THR A 284 0.03 11.70 -9.56
N ALA A 285 0.97 12.22 -10.36
CA ALA A 285 0.97 13.63 -10.77
C ALA A 285 -0.30 14.03 -11.53
N ILE A 286 -0.80 13.17 -12.42
CA ILE A 286 -2.08 13.38 -13.13
C ILE A 286 -3.25 13.39 -12.14
N LEU A 287 -3.29 12.46 -11.18
CA LEU A 287 -4.33 12.41 -10.16
C LEU A 287 -4.31 13.68 -9.31
N SER A 288 -3.15 14.09 -8.80
CA SER A 288 -2.96 15.33 -8.03
C SER A 288 -3.47 16.56 -8.79
N ALA A 289 -3.16 16.66 -10.09
CA ALA A 289 -3.66 17.75 -10.93
C ALA A 289 -5.20 17.72 -11.13
N GLN A 290 -5.81 16.54 -11.13
CA GLN A 290 -7.25 16.36 -11.28
C GLN A 290 -8.04 16.62 -10.00
N THR A 291 -7.48 16.22 -8.85
CA THR A 291 -8.13 16.35 -7.53
C THR A 291 -7.79 17.66 -6.84
N GLY A 292 -6.68 18.31 -7.22
CA GLY A 292 -6.13 19.48 -6.54
C GLY A 292 -5.43 19.14 -5.21
N ARG A 293 -5.26 17.86 -4.89
CA ARG A 293 -4.52 17.39 -3.71
C ARG A 293 -3.07 17.12 -4.08
N ILE A 294 -2.18 17.28 -3.12
CA ILE A 294 -0.77 16.92 -3.28
C ILE A 294 -0.58 15.55 -2.62
N HIS A 295 -0.03 14.61 -3.40
CA HIS A 295 0.29 13.26 -2.97
C HIS A 295 1.79 13.02 -3.17
N TYR A 296 2.42 12.33 -2.22
CA TYR A 296 3.86 12.05 -2.27
C TYR A 296 4.17 10.55 -2.39
N LEU A 297 5.29 10.25 -3.04
CA LEU A 297 5.85 8.91 -3.16
C LEU A 297 7.25 8.89 -2.52
N ILE A 298 7.45 8.02 -1.53
CA ILE A 298 8.68 7.85 -0.77
C ILE A 298 9.24 6.47 -1.11
N ALA A 299 10.50 6.39 -1.57
CA ALA A 299 11.14 5.12 -1.86
C ALA A 299 12.02 4.62 -0.71
N GLU A 300 11.92 3.34 -0.35
CA GLU A 300 12.99 2.69 0.41
C GLU A 300 13.90 1.88 -0.50
N SER A 301 15.19 2.20 -0.47
CA SER A 301 16.20 1.59 -1.33
C SER A 301 17.55 1.53 -0.64
N ASP A 302 18.08 0.31 -0.50
CA ASP A 302 19.44 0.04 -0.05
C ASP A 302 20.55 0.44 -1.05
N LEU A 303 20.18 0.92 -2.26
CA LEU A 303 21.16 1.17 -3.32
C LEU A 303 21.76 2.57 -3.28
N ASN A 304 21.14 3.52 -2.56
CA ASN A 304 21.48 4.95 -2.61
C ASN A 304 21.57 5.51 -4.05
N ASP A 305 20.79 4.95 -4.98
CA ASP A 305 20.78 5.36 -6.38
C ASP A 305 19.91 6.62 -6.56
N PRO A 306 20.50 7.78 -6.93
CA PRO A 306 19.76 9.03 -7.08
C PRO A 306 18.71 8.96 -8.21
N ARG A 307 18.74 7.93 -9.06
CA ARG A 307 17.73 7.75 -10.10
C ARG A 307 16.33 7.58 -9.53
N TYR A 308 16.17 7.03 -8.31
CA TYR A 308 14.85 6.87 -7.69
C TYR A 308 14.15 8.21 -7.45
N ILE A 309 14.90 9.23 -7.01
CA ILE A 309 14.39 10.57 -6.71
C ILE A 309 14.58 11.59 -7.84
N SER A 310 15.26 11.20 -8.93
CA SER A 310 15.46 12.07 -10.09
C SER A 310 14.15 12.26 -10.87
N ASP A 311 14.01 13.42 -11.51
CA ASP A 311 12.84 13.75 -12.34
C ASP A 311 12.67 12.77 -13.52
N VAL A 312 11.41 12.42 -13.80
CA VAL A 312 10.98 11.55 -14.90
C VAL A 312 11.44 12.06 -16.28
N GLN A 313 11.52 13.38 -16.49
CA GLN A 313 12.02 14.04 -17.70
C GLN A 313 13.53 13.84 -17.89
N ASN A 314 14.26 13.58 -16.80
CA ASN A 314 15.71 13.35 -16.79
C ASN A 314 16.06 11.86 -16.60
N ASN A 315 15.17 10.95 -17.01
CA ASN A 315 15.32 9.49 -16.89
C ASN A 315 15.35 8.93 -15.46
N GLY A 316 14.89 9.73 -14.48
CA GLY A 316 14.62 9.26 -13.13
C GLY A 316 13.28 8.54 -12.99
N LEU A 317 13.02 8.02 -11.79
CA LEU A 317 11.78 7.31 -11.45
C LEU A 317 10.73 8.21 -10.80
N GLY A 318 11.10 9.44 -10.41
CA GLY A 318 10.16 10.47 -9.98
C GLY A 318 9.54 10.23 -8.61
N MET A 319 10.26 9.57 -7.68
CA MET A 319 9.88 9.55 -6.27
C MET A 319 10.22 10.91 -5.64
N ASP A 320 9.38 11.40 -4.74
CA ASP A 320 9.55 12.71 -4.10
C ASP A 320 10.64 12.69 -3.03
N SER A 321 10.89 11.53 -2.45
CA SER A 321 11.99 11.32 -1.50
C SER A 321 12.44 9.86 -1.46
N GLN A 322 13.56 9.62 -0.79
CA GLN A 322 14.04 8.28 -0.47
C GLN A 322 14.50 8.18 0.98
N TRP A 323 14.38 6.98 1.56
CA TRP A 323 15.08 6.62 2.79
C TRP A 323 16.59 6.57 2.56
N ILE A 324 17.35 6.96 3.59
CA ILE A 324 18.80 6.73 3.67
C ILE A 324 19.10 5.85 4.88
N ASP A 325 19.12 4.54 4.65
CA ASP A 325 19.35 3.54 5.70
C ASP A 325 20.76 3.63 6.29
N GLU A 326 21.75 4.00 5.47
CA GLU A 326 23.15 4.16 5.90
C GLU A 326 23.28 5.21 7.00
N TRP A 327 22.48 6.28 6.97
CA TRP A 327 22.56 7.34 7.97
C TRP A 327 22.05 6.86 9.33
N ALA A 328 20.98 6.07 9.37
CA ALA A 328 20.49 5.46 10.61
C ALA A 328 21.47 4.42 11.17
N ILE A 329 22.11 3.64 10.30
CA ILE A 329 23.16 2.69 10.70
C ILE A 329 24.38 3.43 11.27
N ASP A 330 24.82 4.51 10.64
CA ASP A 330 26.01 5.26 11.06
C ASP A 330 25.76 6.12 12.31
N LEU A 331 24.55 6.65 12.51
CA LEU A 331 24.15 7.26 13.79
C LEU A 331 24.09 6.24 14.92
N ASN A 332 23.54 5.05 14.68
CA ASN A 332 23.49 3.99 15.69
C ASN A 332 24.89 3.49 16.03
N LYS A 333 25.72 3.19 15.02
CA LYS A 333 27.14 2.85 15.24
C LYS A 333 27.90 4.00 15.87
N GLY A 334 27.59 5.25 15.52
CA GLY A 334 28.19 6.44 16.09
C GLY A 334 27.82 6.62 17.56
N LEU A 335 26.57 6.40 17.93
CA LEU A 335 26.09 6.40 19.32
C LEU A 335 26.68 5.23 20.12
N GLU A 336 26.69 4.02 19.57
CA GLU A 336 27.35 2.85 20.17
C GLU A 336 28.85 3.09 20.34
N ALA A 337 29.51 3.65 19.31
CA ALA A 337 30.90 4.01 19.35
C ALA A 337 31.17 5.15 20.33
N ILE A 338 30.29 6.15 20.46
CA ILE A 338 30.40 7.21 21.47
C ILE A 338 30.25 6.62 22.88
N LEU A 339 29.32 5.69 23.08
CA LEU A 339 29.14 4.95 24.35
C LEU A 339 30.32 4.02 24.67
N GLU A 340 31.02 3.49 23.66
CA GLU A 340 32.26 2.72 23.82
C GLU A 340 33.51 3.63 23.95
N LEU A 341 33.54 4.79 23.27
CA LEU A 341 34.60 5.80 23.28
C LEU A 341 34.61 6.63 24.56
N ASP A 342 33.52 6.66 25.32
CA ASP A 342 33.52 7.19 26.70
C ASP A 342 34.47 6.37 27.61
N LYS A 343 34.91 5.18 27.17
CA LYS A 343 35.98 4.40 27.82
C LYS A 343 37.39 4.74 27.30
N PHE A 344 37.51 5.45 26.17
CA PHE A 344 38.78 5.76 25.50
C PHE A 344 38.72 7.11 24.77
N ILE A 345 38.60 8.21 25.51
CA ILE A 345 38.71 9.54 24.91
C ILE A 345 40.17 9.77 24.46
N ASN A 346 40.39 9.87 23.16
CA ASN A 346 41.34 10.81 22.61
C ASN A 346 40.78 11.46 21.34
N LYS A 347 40.76 12.79 21.35
CA LYS A 347 40.24 13.67 20.30
C LYS A 347 41.03 13.49 19.01
N ASP A 348 40.29 13.30 17.91
CA ASP A 348 40.51 13.87 16.58
C ASP A 348 40.01 12.88 15.52
N SER A 349 38.71 12.95 15.21
CA SER A 349 38.13 12.26 14.06
C SER A 349 37.08 13.17 13.45
N THR A 350 37.47 13.89 12.41
CA THR A 350 36.54 14.65 11.56
C THR A 350 35.97 13.71 10.52
N CYS A 351 34.67 13.42 10.60
CA CYS A 351 33.92 12.80 9.50
C CYS A 351 33.54 13.92 8.50
N VAL A 352 33.99 13.80 7.26
CA VAL A 352 33.58 14.68 6.16
C VAL A 352 32.50 13.95 5.39
N ILE A 353 31.27 14.47 5.46
CA ILE A 353 30.11 13.92 4.73
C ILE A 353 29.83 14.86 3.55
N PRO A 354 30.02 14.43 2.29
CA PRO A 354 29.63 15.22 1.13
C PRO A 354 28.11 15.18 0.98
N PHE A 355 27.45 16.34 1.08
CA PHE A 355 26.06 16.50 0.66
C PHE A 355 26.01 16.91 -0.81
N SER A 356 25.17 16.23 -1.59
CA SER A 356 24.63 16.78 -2.83
C SER A 356 23.41 17.63 -2.46
N SER A 357 23.23 18.78 -3.11
CA SER A 357 22.16 19.74 -2.86
C SER A 357 20.81 19.36 -3.46
N ASP A 358 20.71 18.19 -4.09
CA ASP A 358 19.64 17.88 -5.04
C ASP A 358 18.86 16.65 -4.53
N GLY A 359 17.79 16.88 -3.76
CA GLY A 359 16.85 15.84 -3.31
C GLY A 359 16.27 16.07 -1.90
N VAL A 360 15.07 15.55 -1.63
CA VAL A 360 14.52 15.43 -0.27
C VAL A 360 14.82 14.02 0.24
N PHE A 361 15.51 13.93 1.37
CA PHE A 361 15.85 12.66 2.01
C PHE A 361 15.05 12.51 3.29
N VAL A 362 14.46 11.34 3.48
CA VAL A 362 13.74 10.99 4.71
C VAL A 362 14.66 10.10 5.55
N HIS A 363 14.83 10.44 6.82
CA HIS A 363 15.55 9.58 7.75
C HIS A 363 14.61 8.49 8.25
N PRO A 364 14.95 7.20 8.09
CA PRO A 364 14.12 6.15 8.65
C PRO A 364 14.09 6.29 10.18
N PRO A 365 12.95 5.98 10.82
CA PRO A 365 12.90 5.90 12.28
C PRO A 365 13.96 4.91 12.78
N ILE A 366 14.53 5.17 13.96
CA ILE A 366 15.40 4.20 14.63
C ILE A 366 14.53 3.02 15.04
N GLU A 367 14.54 1.98 14.22
CA GLU A 367 13.93 0.70 14.53
C GLU A 367 14.62 0.16 15.79
N ILE A 368 13.96 0.20 16.95
CA ILE A 368 14.46 -0.48 18.15
C ILE A 368 14.35 -1.97 17.85
N ARG A 369 15.41 -2.55 17.27
CA ARG A 369 15.56 -3.98 17.07
C ARG A 369 15.56 -4.66 18.44
N VAL A 370 14.39 -5.09 18.88
CA VAL A 370 14.27 -5.98 20.04
C VAL A 370 15.05 -7.25 19.70
N SER A 371 15.98 -7.61 20.58
CA SER A 371 16.99 -8.64 20.31
C SER A 371 16.38 -9.98 19.89
N LYS A 372 17.15 -10.77 19.13
CA LYS A 372 16.76 -12.07 18.55
C LYS A 372 16.12 -13.09 19.54
N SER A 373 16.20 -12.89 20.86
CA SER A 373 15.61 -13.79 21.85
C SER A 373 14.07 -13.76 21.89
N ASP A 374 13.43 -12.67 21.45
CA ASP A 374 11.96 -12.54 21.54
C ASP A 374 11.18 -13.00 20.31
N LYS A 375 11.86 -13.44 19.23
CA LYS A 375 11.19 -14.07 18.07
C LYS A 375 10.47 -15.38 18.42
N SER A 376 10.81 -16.00 19.56
CA SER A 376 10.12 -17.19 20.07
C SER A 376 8.71 -16.90 20.63
N ALA A 377 8.43 -15.65 21.01
CA ALA A 377 7.11 -15.24 21.48
C ALA A 377 6.08 -15.13 20.34
N PHE A 378 6.52 -14.93 19.10
CA PHE A 378 5.66 -14.83 17.91
C PHE A 378 5.15 -16.18 17.38
N LEU A 379 5.77 -17.29 17.78
CA LEU A 379 5.46 -18.64 17.27
C LEU A 379 4.70 -19.54 18.26
N SER A 380 4.38 -19.07 19.46
CA SER A 380 3.82 -19.94 20.53
C SER A 380 2.33 -19.71 20.84
N GLN A 381 1.63 -18.88 20.08
CA GLN A 381 0.17 -18.74 20.20
C GLN A 381 -0.47 -18.60 18.81
N ALA A 382 -0.47 -19.72 18.08
CA ALA A 382 -1.37 -19.98 16.96
C ALA A 382 -2.45 -20.96 17.41
#